data_AF-A0ABD4XI79-F1
#
_entry.id   AF-A0ABD4XI79-F1
#
_cell.length_a   1.000
_cell.length_b   1.000
_cell.length_c   1.000
_cell.angle_alpha   90.00
_cell.angle_beta   90.00
_cell.angle_gamma   90.00
#
_symmetry.space_group_name_H-M   'P 1'
#
loop_
_entity.id
_entity.type
_entity.pdbx_description
1 polymer ?
#
loop_
_entity_poly.entity_id
_entity_poly.type
_entity_poly.pdbx_seq_one_letter_code
_entity_poly.pdbx_strand_id
1 'polypeptide(L)' 'MIPKYIVFNINMPDKNGKALPVGQGNNLDELLSAYHGKAYQIMKVKTLSDREEW' A
#
# COMPACT_ATOMS: atom_id res chain seq x y z
N MET A 1 -8.61 -13.09 4.00
CA MET A 1 -8.74 -11.79 4.71
C MET A 1 -8.15 -10.72 3.81
N ILE A 2 -8.82 -9.60 3.60
CA ILE A 2 -8.28 -8.46 2.82
C ILE A 2 -7.34 -7.67 3.75
N PRO A 3 -6.09 -7.37 3.34
CA PRO A 3 -5.20 -6.56 4.16
C PRO A 3 -5.75 -5.14 4.32
N LYS A 4 -5.55 -4.51 5.48
CA LYS A 4 -5.93 -3.10 5.68
C LYS A 4 -5.00 -2.14 4.95
N TYR A 5 -3.74 -2.53 4.72
CA TYR A 5 -2.72 -1.69 4.11
C TYR A 5 -1.89 -2.45 3.08
N ILE A 6 -1.48 -1.75 2.02
CA ILE A 6 -0.54 -2.23 1.00
C ILE A 6 0.64 -1.25 0.94
N VAL A 7 1.85 -1.80 0.84
CA VAL A 7 3.09 -1.04 0.69
C VAL A 7 3.54 -1.11 -0.75
N PHE A 8 3.81 0.04 -1.35
CA PHE A 8 4.35 0.19 -2.69
C PHE A 8 5.78 0.71 -2.64
N ASN A 9 6.65 0.22 -3.52
CA ASN A 9 7.96 0.81 -3.75
C ASN A 9 7.91 1.70 -4.99
N ILE A 10 8.01 3.01 -4.79
CA ILE A 10 7.89 3.99 -5.89
C ILE A 10 9.15 4.09 -6.74
N ASN A 11 10.28 3.55 -6.24
CA ASN A 11 11.54 3.51 -6.98
C ASN A 11 11.65 2.29 -7.90
N MET A 12 10.72 1.33 -7.80
CA MET A 12 10.66 0.13 -8.65
C MET A 12 9.32 0.09 -9.39
N PRO A 13 9.14 0.94 -10.42
CA PRO A 13 7.97 0.86 -11.27
C PRO A 13 8.00 -0.38 -12.16
N ASP A 14 6.82 -0.90 -12.49
CA ASP A 14 6.65 -1.93 -13.51
C ASP A 14 6.89 -1.38 -14.93
N LYS A 15 6.75 -2.25 -15.93
CA LYS A 15 6.88 -1.88 -17.36
C LYS A 15 5.90 -0.78 -17.82
N ASN A 16 4.87 -0.48 -17.04
CA ASN A 16 3.86 0.55 -17.33
C ASN A 16 4.05 1.81 -16.44
N GLY A 17 5.16 1.91 -15.70
CA GLY A 17 5.43 3.04 -14.81
C GLY A 17 4.68 2.99 -13.47
N LYS A 18 4.05 1.86 -13.11
CA LYS A 18 3.27 1.74 -11.87
C LYS A 18 4.12 1.16 -10.75
N ALA A 19 4.09 1.79 -9.57
CA ALA A 19 4.78 1.27 -8.40
C ALA A 19 4.25 -0.14 -8.04
N LEU A 20 5.17 -1.08 -7.81
CA LEU A 20 4.81 -2.46 -7.47
C LEU A 20 4.52 -2.60 -5.97
N PRO A 21 3.52 -3.42 -5.58
CA PRO A 21 3.32 -3.78 -4.20
C PRO A 21 4.47 -4.67 -3.72
N VAL A 22 5.07 -4.31 -2.59
CA VAL A 22 6.23 -4.99 -1.98
C VAL A 22 5.93 -5.50 -0.56
N GLY A 23 4.76 -5.20 -0.03
CA GLY A 23 4.32 -5.61 1.30
C GLY A 23 2.84 -5.36 1.51
N GLN A 24 2.26 -6.00 2.51
CA GLN A 24 0.87 -5.84 2.92
C GLN A 24 0.72 -6.21 4.40
N GLY A 25 -0.30 -5.69 5.06
CA GLY A 25 -0.52 -5.99 6.47
C GLY A 25 -1.74 -5.29 7.07
N ASN A 26 -1.99 -5.61 8.34
CA ASN A 26 -3.12 -5.05 9.09
C ASN A 26 -2.67 -4.05 10.17
N ASN A 27 -1.39 -4.06 10.55
CA ASN A 27 -0.79 -3.16 11.54
C ASN A 27 0.04 -2.10 10.81
N LEU A 28 -0.34 -0.83 10.96
CA LEU A 28 0.35 0.28 10.30
C LEU A 28 1.74 0.52 10.91
N ASP A 29 1.90 0.39 12.23
CA ASP A 29 3.15 0.67 12.93
C ASP A 29 4.23 -0.35 12.56
N GLU A 30 3.86 -1.62 12.44
CA GLU A 30 4.77 -2.68 11.95
C GLU A 30 5.23 -2.38 10.51
N LEU A 31 4.31 -1.96 9.64
CA LEU A 31 4.66 -1.64 8.25
C LEU A 31 5.54 -0.38 8.17
N LEU A 32 5.27 0.65 8.97
CA LEU A 32 6.11 1.85 9.03
C LEU A 32 7.51 1.55 9.61
N SER A 33 7.61 0.61 10.56
CA SER A 33 8.89 0.16 11.10
C SER A 33 9.69 -0.63 10.06
N ALA A 34 9.04 -1.52 9.31
CA ALA A 34 9.69 -2.36 8.31
C ALA A 34 10.01 -1.62 7.00
N TYR A 35 9.16 -0.67 6.59
CA TYR A 35 9.24 0.06 5.34
C TYR A 35 9.27 1.56 5.61
N HIS A 36 10.48 2.14 5.62
CA HIS A 36 10.70 3.54 5.96
C HIS A 36 11.44 4.30 4.86
N GLY A 37 11.28 5.63 4.87
CA GLY A 37 11.90 6.54 3.91
C GLY A 37 11.05 6.81 2.68
N LYS A 38 11.58 7.66 1.78
CA LYS A 38 10.84 8.22 0.63
C LYS A 38 10.54 7.21 -0.48
N ALA A 39 11.16 6.03 -0.43
CA ALA A 39 10.99 4.98 -1.44
C ALA A 39 9.67 4.20 -1.28
N TYR A 40 9.04 4.26 -0.11
CA TYR A 40 7.87 3.46 0.21
C TYR A 40 6.64 4.34 0.40
N GLN A 41 5.52 3.88 -0.15
CA GLN A 41 4.22 4.49 0.06
C GLN A 41 3.27 3.43 0.61
N ILE A 42 2.72 3.68 1.80
CA ILE A 42 1.75 2.80 2.44
C ILE A 42 0.35 3.36 2.20
N MET A 43 -0.55 2.58 1.59
CA MET A 43 -1.92 2.97 1.29
C MET A 43 -2.92 2.09 2.03
N LYS A 44 -3.96 2.72 2.59
CA LYS A 44 -5.09 2.00 3.18
C LYS A 44 -5.97 1.43 2.08
N VAL A 45 -6.28 0.14 2.17
CA VAL A 45 -7.23 -0.51 1.27
C VAL A 45 -8.63 -0.02 1.60
N LYS A 46 -9.33 0.47 0.58
CA LYS A 46 -10.78 0.72 0.62
C LYS A 46 -11.47 -0.26 -0.31
N THR A 47 -12.54 -0.88 0.15
CA THR A 47 -13.34 -1.77 -0.70
C THR A 47 -14.28 -0.95 -1.55
N LEU A 48 -14.65 -1.45 -2.73
CA LEU A 48 -15.56 -0.72 -3.63
C LEU A 48 -16.98 -0.61 -3.05
N SER A 49 -17.35 -1.49 -2.13
CA SER A 49 -18.57 -1.41 -1.33
C SER A 49 -18.61 -0.18 -0.41
N ASP A 50 -17.46 0.42 -0.07
CA ASP A 50 -17.38 1.67 0.71
C ASP A 50 -17.55 2.94 -0.15
N ARG A 51 -17.86 2.78 -1.45
CA ARG A 51 -17.91 3.86 -2.45
C ARG A 51 -19.34 4.35 -2.76
N GLU A 52 -20.37 3.81 -2.11
CA GLU A 52 -21.78 4.17 -2.36
C GLU A 52 -22.33 5.32 -1.48
N GLU A 53 -21.53 6.35 -1.22
CA GLU A 53 -22.08 7.64 -0.74
C GLU A 53 -21.33 8.79 -1.43
N TRP A 54 -21.83 9.20 -2.59
CA TRP A 54 -21.56 10.48 -3.23
C TRP A 54 -22.90 11.15 -3.56
#